data_AF-A0A7K2M554-F1
#
_entry.id   AF-A0A7K2M554-F1
#
_cell.length_a   1.000
_cell.length_b   1.000
_cell.length_c   1.000
_cell.angle_alpha   90.00
_cell.angle_beta   90.00
_cell.angle_gamma   90.00
#
_symmetry.space_group_name_H-M   'P 1'
#
loop_
_entity.id
_entity.type
_entity.pdbx_description
1 polymer ?
#
loop_
_entity_poly.entity_id
_entity_poly.type
_entity_poly.pdbx_seq_one_letter_code
_entity_poly.pdbx_strand_id
1 'polypeptide(L)' 'MTIDLAALPHDFLWGTATSAYQIEGAAAEDGRAPSIWDTFSHTPGKTDNDDHGDVACDHYHRWPEDIALM' A
#
# COMPACT_ATOMS: atom_id res chain seq x y z
N MET A 1 -15.74 -5.88 25.33
CA MET A 1 -16.44 -6.49 24.19
C MET A 1 -15.53 -7.57 23.66
N THR A 2 -15.93 -8.83 23.72
CA THR A 2 -15.17 -9.97 23.19
C THR A 2 -15.83 -10.42 21.89
N ILE A 3 -15.02 -10.64 20.85
CA ILE A 3 -15.50 -11.19 19.58
C ILE A 3 -15.49 -12.72 19.73
N ASP A 4 -16.61 -13.36 19.40
CA ASP A 4 -16.69 -14.82 19.29
C ASP A 4 -16.26 -15.25 17.88
N LEU A 5 -15.01 -15.66 17.75
CA LEU A 5 -14.46 -16.14 16.48
C LEU A 5 -15.02 -17.52 16.08
N ALA A 6 -15.64 -18.26 17.01
CA ALA A 6 -16.24 -19.55 16.71
C ALA A 6 -17.54 -19.43 15.89
N ALA A 7 -18.07 -18.22 15.76
CA ALA A 7 -19.25 -17.92 14.95
C ALA A 7 -18.97 -17.85 13.43
N LEU A 8 -17.70 -17.83 13.01
CA LEU A 8 -17.34 -17.78 11.58
C LEU A 8 -17.30 -19.20 10.97
N PRO A 9 -17.56 -19.34 9.65
CA PRO A 9 -17.37 -20.59 8.95
C PRO A 9 -15.94 -21.14 9.08
N HIS A 10 -15.80 -22.46 9.05
CA HIS A 10 -14.49 -23.13 9.10
C HIS A 10 -13.55 -22.68 7.96
N ASP A 11 -14.12 -22.35 6.80
CA ASP A 11 -13.42 -21.94 5.59
C ASP A 11 -13.31 -20.41 5.44
N PHE A 12 -13.53 -19.67 6.53
CA PHE A 12 -13.34 -18.23 6.51
C PHE A 12 -11.89 -17.85 6.25
N LEU A 13 -11.65 -17.03 5.22
CA LEU A 13 -10.31 -16.58 4.85
C LEU A 13 -9.96 -15.28 5.57
N TRP A 14 -8.86 -15.33 6.32
CA TRP A 14 -8.24 -14.15 6.91
C TRP A 14 -7.11 -13.67 6.01
N GLY A 15 -6.92 -12.35 6.01
CA GLY A 15 -5.81 -11.74 5.31
C GLY A 15 -5.73 -10.26 5.65
N THR A 16 -4.75 -9.62 5.06
CA THR A 16 -4.61 -8.16 5.05
C THR A 16 -4.69 -7.67 3.60
N ALA A 17 -4.85 -6.37 3.43
CA ALA A 17 -5.02 -5.76 2.12
C ALA A 17 -4.21 -4.47 2.02
N THR A 18 -3.71 -4.19 0.82
CA THR A 18 -2.93 -3.00 0.48
C THR A 18 -3.37 -2.49 -0.91
N SER A 19 -2.79 -1.38 -1.37
CA SER A 19 -2.93 -0.91 -2.75
C SER A 19 -1.61 -0.35 -3.27
N ALA A 20 -1.36 -0.50 -4.58
CA ALA A 20 -0.06 -0.23 -5.21
C ALA A 20 0.56 1.11 -4.80
N TYR A 21 -0.08 2.24 -5.14
CA TYR A 21 0.46 3.58 -4.88
C TYR A 21 0.68 3.89 -3.38
N GLN A 22 -0.03 3.18 -2.48
CA GLN A 22 0.09 3.41 -1.05
C GLN A 22 1.29 2.71 -0.42
N ILE A 23 1.84 1.65 -1.06
CA ILE A 23 2.91 0.85 -0.46
C ILE A 23 4.14 0.66 -1.35
N GLU A 24 3.99 0.64 -2.68
CA GLU A 24 5.05 0.22 -3.61
C GLU A 24 6.24 1.17 -3.60
N GLY A 25 6.01 2.46 -3.80
CA GLY A 25 7.11 3.40 -4.09
C GLY A 25 7.67 3.19 -5.49
N ALA A 26 8.97 3.44 -5.67
CA ALA A 26 9.71 3.26 -6.91
C ALA A 26 9.02 3.94 -8.12
N ALA A 27 8.42 5.12 -7.90
CA ALA A 27 7.48 5.73 -8.85
C ALA A 27 8.05 6.03 -10.24
N ALA A 28 9.37 6.12 -10.37
CA ALA A 28 10.09 6.40 -11.62
C ALA A 28 11.00 5.25 -12.10
N GLU A 29 10.92 4.07 -11.47
CA GLU A 29 11.79 2.93 -11.79
C GLU A 29 11.21 2.06 -12.91
N ASP A 30 12.09 1.31 -13.57
CA ASP A 30 11.78 0.24 -14.53
C ASP A 30 10.74 0.59 -15.62
N GLY A 31 10.67 1.87 -15.99
CA GLY A 31 9.80 2.36 -17.05
C GLY A 31 8.34 2.54 -16.64
N ARG A 32 8.03 2.58 -15.33
CA ARG A 32 6.69 2.94 -14.83
C ARG A 32 6.28 4.31 -15.37
N ALA A 33 5.08 4.37 -15.97
CA ALA A 33 4.48 5.63 -16.37
C ALA A 33 3.76 6.29 -15.17
N PRO A 34 3.75 7.63 -15.06
CA PRO A 34 3.02 8.32 -14.01
C PRO A 34 1.53 8.00 -14.04
N SER A 35 0.95 7.72 -12.87
CA SER A 35 -0.48 7.64 -12.65
C SER A 35 -1.09 9.01 -12.33
N ILE A 36 -2.41 9.08 -12.22
CA ILE A 36 -3.10 10.29 -11.77
C ILE A 36 -2.69 10.70 -10.35
N TRP A 37 -2.33 9.74 -9.49
CA TRP A 37 -1.95 10.00 -8.10
C TRP A 37 -0.56 10.61 -7.99
N ASP A 38 0.37 10.24 -8.88
CA ASP A 38 1.67 10.90 -8.99
C ASP A 38 1.47 12.40 -9.26
N THR A 39 0.61 12.74 -10.23
CA THR A 39 0.31 14.15 -10.57
C THR A 39 -0.43 14.87 -9.45
N PHE A 40 -1.43 14.22 -8.85
CA PHE A 40 -2.27 14.81 -7.82
C PHE A 40 -1.47 15.13 -6.55
N SER A 41 -0.67 14.17 -6.06
CA SER A 41 0.11 14.34 -4.82
C SER A 41 1.27 15.32 -4.97
N HIS A 42 1.82 15.51 -6.16
CA HIS A 42 2.80 16.57 -6.45
C HIS A 42 2.18 17.97 -6.66
N THR A 43 0.85 18.10 -6.57
CA THR A 43 0.19 19.41 -6.64
C THR A 43 0.16 20.03 -5.24
N PRO A 44 0.77 21.22 -5.02
CA PRO A 44 0.83 21.83 -3.69
C PRO A 44 -0.54 21.99 -3.02
N GLY A 45 -0.63 21.58 -1.75
CA GLY A 45 -1.82 21.65 -0.92
C GLY A 45 -2.92 20.63 -1.27
N LYS A 46 -2.62 19.60 -2.09
CA LYS A 46 -3.56 18.52 -2.40
C LYS A 46 -3.44 17.30 -1.48
N THR A 47 -2.30 17.13 -0.84
CA THR A 47 -2.04 16.14 0.20
C THR A 47 -1.63 16.87 1.49
N ASP A 48 -1.88 16.24 2.64
CA ASP A 48 -1.39 16.77 3.92
C ASP A 48 0.15 16.76 3.90
N ASN A 49 0.77 17.83 4.40
CA ASN A 49 2.23 18.05 4.37
C ASN A 49 2.89 17.96 2.97
N ASP A 50 2.12 18.05 1.88
CA ASP A 50 2.59 17.80 0.51
C ASP A 50 3.22 16.40 0.34
N ASP A 51 2.76 15.41 1.12
CA ASP A 51 3.23 14.02 1.02
C ASP A 51 2.86 13.38 -0.33
N HIS A 52 3.71 12.47 -0.81
CA HIS A 52 3.54 11.77 -2.07
C HIS A 52 4.05 10.32 -1.99
N GLY A 53 3.71 9.51 -3.01
CA GLY A 53 3.90 8.06 -3.01
C GLY A 53 5.22 7.58 -3.61
N ASP A 54 6.21 8.45 -3.80
CA ASP A 54 7.43 8.10 -4.56
C ASP A 54 8.24 7.00 -3.88
N VAL A 55 8.27 7.03 -2.55
CA VAL A 55 8.94 6.02 -1.71
C VAL A 55 7.91 5.14 -1.00
N ALA A 56 6.84 5.72 -0.44
CA ALA A 56 5.81 5.01 0.31
C ALA A 56 6.42 4.07 1.38
N CYS A 57 6.09 2.77 1.34
CA CYS A 57 6.68 1.75 2.21
C CYS A 57 7.89 1.06 1.59
N ASP A 58 8.29 1.45 0.36
CA ASP A 58 9.35 0.81 -0.41
C ASP A 58 9.08 -0.68 -0.68
N HIS A 59 7.79 -1.06 -0.76
CA HIS A 59 7.37 -2.45 -0.97
C HIS A 59 7.86 -2.99 -2.32
N TYR A 60 8.07 -2.12 -3.32
CA TYR A 60 8.64 -2.54 -4.61
C TYR A 60 9.98 -3.27 -4.43
N HIS A 61 10.80 -2.83 -3.47
CA HIS A 61 12.09 -3.45 -3.14
C HIS A 61 11.98 -4.46 -1.99
N ARG A 62 11.06 -4.23 -1.04
CA ARG A 62 10.96 -4.95 0.23
C ARG A 62 9.83 -5.98 0.30
N TRP A 63 9.18 -6.27 -0.83
CA TRP A 63 8.13 -7.28 -0.88
C TRP A 63 8.56 -8.64 -0.30
N PRO A 64 9.82 -9.13 -0.43
CA PRO A 64 10.20 -10.39 0.19
C PRO A 64 10.09 -10.36 1.71
N GLU A 65 10.50 -9.26 2.35
CA GLU A 65 10.38 -9.05 3.79
C GLU A 65 8.93 -8.86 4.23
N ASP A 66 8.14 -8.12 3.45
CA ASP A 66 6.73 -7.88 3.75
C ASP A 66 5.90 -9.18 3.66
N ILE A 67 6.19 -10.05 2.69
CA ILE A 67 5.58 -11.39 2.61
C ILE A 67 6.03 -12.26 3.78
N ALA A 68 7.29 -12.17 4.22
CA ALA A 68 7.79 -12.94 5.35
C ALA A 68 7.18 -12.53 6.71
N LEU A 69 6.58 -11.34 6.79
CA LEU A 69 5.89 -10.84 7.98
C LEU A 69 4.43 -11.35 8.09
N MET A 70 3.84 -11.75 6.97
CA MET A 70 2.44 -12.20 6.88
C MET A 70 2.26 -13.66 7.31
#